data_AF-A0A960V9W6-F1
#
_entry.id   AF-A0A960V9W6-F1
#
_cell.length_a   1.000
_cell.length_b   1.000
_cell.length_c   1.000
_cell.angle_alpha   90.00
_cell.angle_beta   90.00
_cell.angle_gamma   90.00
#
_symmetry.space_group_name_H-M   'P 1'
#
loop_
_entity.id
_entity.type
_entity.pdbx_description
1 polymer ?
#
loop_
_entity_poly.entity_id
_entity_poly.type
_entity_poly.pdbx_seq_one_letter_code
_entity_poly.pdbx_strand_id
1 'polypeptide(L)'
;MKKYKLETYPLNDYRDTVKKIYWLSNKYFKDLLLPNKFNKSIPLMSEKEFFEFIKSLPYVKDKEEFLNRPKISLELAGNGHYFDCDDRTILSLSFFKLKNHLLKRNKYDYQIVVTGRYDKPRHVFIEFKDNELTNSKWIPYDPTYPHNKYGEYLYNPGFIKKFKESDLKNIYTI
;
A
#
# COMPACT_ATOMS: atom_id res chain seq x y z
N MET A 1 -26.55 -7.03 1.90
CA MET A 1 -25.11 -6.86 1.61
C MET A 1 -24.96 -6.08 0.30
N LYS A 2 -24.19 -4.98 0.28
CA LYS A 2 -23.83 -4.33 -0.99
C LYS A 2 -22.92 -5.27 -1.78
N LYS A 3 -23.25 -5.53 -3.05
CA LYS A 3 -22.44 -6.34 -3.95
C LYS A 3 -21.34 -5.46 -4.54
N TYR A 4 -20.12 -5.59 -4.03
CA TYR A 4 -18.97 -4.89 -4.57
C TYR A 4 -18.50 -5.60 -5.86
N LYS A 5 -18.14 -4.82 -6.89
CA LYS A 5 -17.47 -5.38 -8.06
C LYS A 5 -16.00 -5.57 -7.72
N LEU A 6 -15.65 -6.82 -7.46
CA LEU A 6 -14.31 -7.29 -7.19
C LEU A 6 -13.57 -7.43 -8.54
N GLU A 7 -12.36 -6.88 -8.67
CA GLU A 7 -11.53 -7.06 -9.88
C GLU A 7 -10.51 -8.19 -9.67
N THR A 8 -10.64 -9.29 -10.41
CA THR A 8 -9.67 -10.39 -10.45
C THR A 8 -8.75 -10.23 -11.66
N TYR A 9 -7.47 -10.54 -11.50
CA TYR A 9 -6.48 -10.47 -12.59
C TYR A 9 -5.50 -11.65 -12.52
N PRO A 10 -5.10 -12.22 -13.67
CA PRO A 10 -4.03 -13.21 -13.72
C PRO A 10 -2.65 -12.53 -13.56
N LEU A 11 -1.89 -12.97 -12.57
CA LEU A 11 -0.57 -12.43 -12.23
C LEU A 11 0.53 -13.13 -13.04
N ASN A 12 0.95 -12.55 -14.16
CA ASN A 12 2.07 -13.08 -14.96
C ASN A 12 3.42 -12.44 -14.57
N ASP A 13 3.41 -11.18 -14.12
CA ASP A 13 4.60 -10.40 -13.72
C ASP A 13 4.26 -9.47 -12.54
N TYR A 14 5.13 -9.44 -11.52
CA TYR A 14 5.00 -8.54 -10.36
C TYR A 14 4.97 -7.05 -10.76
N ARG A 15 5.49 -6.69 -11.94
CA ARG A 15 5.38 -5.34 -12.49
C ARG A 15 3.93 -4.93 -12.76
N ASP A 16 3.07 -5.87 -13.14
CA ASP A 16 1.67 -5.57 -13.39
C ASP A 16 0.91 -5.33 -12.08
N THR A 17 1.22 -6.09 -11.02
CA THR A 17 0.77 -5.80 -9.65
C THR A 17 1.20 -4.39 -9.22
N VAL A 18 2.48 -4.03 -9.41
CA VAL A 18 2.99 -2.68 -9.11
C VAL A 18 2.21 -1.58 -9.85
N LYS A 19 1.96 -1.74 -11.16
CA LYS A 19 1.14 -0.79 -11.93
C LYS A 19 -0.27 -0.67 -11.38
N LYS A 20 -0.88 -1.81 -11.02
CA LYS A 20 -2.24 -1.86 -10.52
C LYS A 20 -2.36 -1.22 -9.14
N ILE A 21 -1.39 -1.43 -8.25
CA ILE A 21 -1.29 -0.75 -6.95
C ILE A 21 -1.26 0.76 -7.16
N TYR A 22 -0.36 1.27 -8.01
CA TYR A 22 -0.31 2.70 -8.32
C TYR A 22 -1.63 3.23 -8.89
N TRP A 23 -2.22 2.51 -9.85
CA TRP A 23 -3.50 2.90 -10.47
C TRP A 23 -4.64 2.98 -9.43
N LEU A 24 -4.79 1.96 -8.59
CA LEU A 24 -5.82 1.93 -7.53
C LEU A 24 -5.61 3.06 -6.52
N SER A 25 -4.37 3.25 -6.04
CA SER A 25 -4.06 4.31 -5.09
C SER A 25 -4.27 5.70 -5.70
N ASN A 26 -3.92 5.92 -6.97
CA ASN A 26 -4.18 7.19 -7.66
C ASN A 26 -5.66 7.50 -7.81
N LYS A 27 -6.42 6.50 -8.25
CA LYS A 27 -7.84 6.68 -8.57
C LYS A 27 -8.69 6.82 -7.31
N TYR A 28 -8.30 6.17 -6.21
CA TYR A 28 -9.15 5.99 -5.05
C TYR A 28 -8.55 6.40 -3.70
N PHE A 29 -7.43 7.15 -3.64
CA PHE A 29 -6.86 7.56 -2.35
C PHE A 29 -7.85 8.34 -1.46
N LYS A 30 -8.80 9.08 -2.06
CA LYS A 30 -9.84 9.83 -1.32
C LYS A 30 -10.86 8.94 -0.61
N ASP A 31 -10.87 7.63 -0.88
CA ASP A 31 -11.69 6.67 -0.12
C ASP A 31 -11.37 6.68 1.37
N LEU A 32 -10.14 7.03 1.73
CA LEU A 32 -9.71 7.15 3.12
C LEU A 32 -10.37 8.33 3.86
N LEU A 33 -11.07 9.23 3.16
CA LEU A 33 -11.92 10.27 3.76
C LEU A 33 -13.30 9.75 4.17
N LEU A 34 -13.72 8.59 3.65
CA LEU A 34 -15.05 8.06 3.86
C LEU A 34 -15.15 7.40 5.26
N PRO A 35 -16.35 7.39 5.86
CA PRO A 35 -16.60 6.61 7.06
C PRO A 35 -16.20 5.14 6.84
N ASN A 36 -15.52 4.56 7.81
CA ASN A 36 -15.13 3.15 7.81
C ASN A 36 -15.75 2.44 9.01
N LYS A 37 -15.88 1.12 8.93
CA LYS A 37 -16.51 0.30 9.97
C LYS A 37 -15.78 0.35 11.32
N PHE A 38 -14.54 0.83 11.36
CA PHE A 38 -13.75 0.97 12.58
C PHE A 38 -13.95 2.33 13.27
N ASN A 39 -14.79 3.20 12.69
CA ASN A 39 -15.03 4.57 13.18
C ASN A 39 -13.74 5.37 13.39
N LYS A 40 -12.74 5.15 12.53
CA LYS A 40 -11.43 5.81 12.61
C LYS A 40 -11.34 7.02 11.69
N SER A 41 -10.82 8.14 12.19
CA SER A 41 -10.50 9.30 11.36
C SER A 41 -9.11 9.15 10.75
N ILE A 42 -9.01 8.37 9.67
CA ILE A 42 -7.76 8.14 8.93
C ILE A 42 -7.03 9.44 8.54
N PRO A 43 -7.71 10.51 8.09
CA PRO A 43 -7.04 11.75 7.68
C PRO A 43 -6.24 12.41 8.82
N LEU A 44 -6.66 12.19 10.07
CA LEU A 44 -6.05 12.77 11.27
C LEU A 44 -4.91 11.92 11.85
N MET A 45 -4.76 10.66 11.43
CA MET A 45 -3.69 9.79 11.91
C MET A 45 -2.33 10.29 11.43
N SER A 46 -1.32 10.16 12.28
CA SER A 46 0.09 10.16 11.88
C SER A 46 0.43 8.92 11.06
N GLU A 47 1.60 8.92 10.43
CA GLU A 47 2.12 7.79 9.65
C GLU A 47 2.22 6.53 10.53
N LYS A 48 2.72 6.69 11.76
CA LYS A 48 2.87 5.59 12.70
C LYS A 48 1.52 5.07 13.20
N GLU A 49 0.55 5.95 13.48
CA GLU A 49 -0.79 5.52 13.89
C GLU A 49 -1.50 4.77 12.76
N PHE A 50 -1.38 5.23 11.51
CA PHE A 50 -1.95 4.52 10.37
C PHE A 50 -1.25 3.18 10.15
N PHE A 51 0.07 3.10 10.34
CA PHE A 51 0.84 1.86 10.26
C PHE A 51 0.34 0.83 11.26
N GLU A 52 0.25 1.19 12.53
CA GLU A 52 -0.20 0.31 13.60
C GLU A 52 -1.68 -0.08 13.41
N PHE A 53 -2.51 0.85 12.92
CA PHE A 53 -3.90 0.55 12.58
C PHE A 53 -4.00 -0.55 11.51
N ILE A 54 -3.34 -0.38 10.35
CA ILE A 54 -3.38 -1.40 9.29
C ILE A 54 -2.75 -2.72 9.77
N LYS A 55 -1.63 -2.66 10.49
CA LYS A 55 -0.94 -3.85 11.03
C LYS A 55 -1.83 -4.66 11.97
N SER A 56 -2.70 -4.01 12.74
CA SER A 56 -3.62 -4.68 13.66
C SER A 56 -4.76 -5.45 12.98
N LEU A 57 -5.01 -5.21 11.70
CA LEU A 57 -6.01 -5.95 10.93
C LEU A 57 -5.49 -7.35 10.58
N PRO A 58 -6.33 -8.41 10.60
CA PRO A 58 -5.91 -9.77 10.26
C PRO A 58 -5.36 -9.88 8.84
N TYR A 59 -4.24 -10.58 8.66
CA TYR A 59 -3.72 -10.95 7.35
C TYR A 59 -4.49 -12.15 6.81
N VAL A 60 -5.01 -12.04 5.59
CA VAL A 60 -5.71 -13.14 4.91
C VAL A 60 -5.13 -13.25 3.51
N LYS A 61 -4.42 -14.35 3.25
CA LYS A 61 -3.79 -14.60 1.95
C LYS A 61 -4.84 -14.89 0.89
N ASP A 62 -4.62 -14.34 -0.29
CA ASP A 62 -5.36 -14.61 -1.51
C ASP A 62 -5.23 -16.06 -1.98
N LYS A 63 -6.34 -16.68 -2.39
CA LYS A 63 -6.32 -17.95 -3.16
C LYS A 63 -6.06 -17.69 -4.65
N GLU A 64 -6.53 -16.55 -5.14
CA GLU A 64 -6.32 -15.99 -6.48
C GLU A 64 -6.05 -14.50 -6.27
N GLU A 65 -5.12 -13.91 -7.03
CA GLU A 65 -4.72 -12.52 -6.78
C GLU A 65 -5.89 -11.56 -6.94
N PHE A 66 -6.08 -10.75 -5.90
CA PHE A 66 -7.24 -9.93 -5.75
C PHE A 66 -6.90 -8.55 -5.16
N LEU A 67 -6.99 -7.51 -6.00
CA LEU A 67 -6.58 -6.16 -5.61
C LEU A 67 -7.79 -5.26 -5.34
N ASN A 68 -7.90 -4.75 -4.11
CA ASN A 68 -9.00 -3.92 -3.68
C ASN A 68 -8.67 -2.43 -3.70
N ARG A 69 -9.65 -1.60 -4.08
CA ARG A 69 -9.60 -0.17 -3.76
C ARG A 69 -9.68 0.04 -2.23
N PRO A 70 -9.08 1.12 -1.68
CA PRO A 70 -8.97 1.34 -0.23
C PRO A 70 -10.27 1.19 0.57
N LYS A 71 -11.39 1.71 0.06
CA LYS A 71 -12.69 1.59 0.75
C LYS A 71 -13.09 0.12 0.96
N ILE A 72 -12.97 -0.69 -0.08
CA ILE A 72 -13.37 -2.10 -0.05
C ILE A 72 -12.46 -2.86 0.92
N SER A 73 -11.15 -2.61 0.86
CA SER A 73 -10.18 -3.22 1.78
C SER A 73 -10.55 -2.93 3.23
N LEU A 74 -10.88 -1.67 3.59
CA LEU A 74 -11.28 -1.30 4.95
C LEU A 74 -12.65 -1.86 5.37
N GLU A 75 -13.63 -1.89 4.48
CA GLU A 75 -14.96 -2.44 4.78
C GLU A 75 -14.91 -3.97 5.02
N LEU A 76 -14.03 -4.67 4.32
CA LEU A 76 -13.93 -6.13 4.37
C LEU A 76 -12.86 -6.65 5.36
N ALA A 77 -11.86 -5.85 5.72
CA ALA A 77 -10.77 -6.27 6.62
C ALA A 77 -11.28 -6.85 7.95
N GLY A 78 -10.83 -8.05 8.32
CA GLY A 78 -11.26 -8.73 9.55
C GLY A 78 -12.57 -9.54 9.43
N ASN A 79 -13.19 -9.61 8.26
CA ASN A 79 -14.36 -10.47 8.00
C ASN A 79 -14.00 -11.78 7.28
N GLY A 80 -12.74 -12.23 7.38
CA GLY A 80 -12.22 -13.39 6.64
C GLY A 80 -12.03 -13.16 5.13
N HIS A 81 -12.27 -11.94 4.64
CA HIS A 81 -11.94 -11.53 3.28
C HIS A 81 -10.43 -11.33 3.13
N TYR A 82 -9.96 -11.55 1.91
CA TYR A 82 -8.59 -11.31 1.45
C TYR A 82 -8.08 -9.93 1.83
N PHE A 83 -6.88 -9.89 2.41
CA PHE A 83 -6.24 -8.69 2.93
C PHE A 83 -4.74 -8.93 3.14
N ASP A 84 -4.02 -9.08 2.04
CA ASP A 84 -2.62 -9.48 2.01
C ASP A 84 -1.65 -8.29 1.85
N CYS A 85 -0.43 -8.54 1.35
CA CYS A 85 0.58 -7.48 1.18
C CYS A 85 0.16 -6.42 0.15
N ASP A 86 -0.60 -6.79 -0.88
CA ASP A 86 -0.92 -5.89 -1.98
C ASP A 86 -1.97 -4.86 -1.54
N ASP A 87 -3.04 -5.34 -0.90
CA ASP A 87 -4.10 -4.48 -0.35
C ASP A 87 -3.57 -3.50 0.69
N ARG A 88 -2.64 -3.95 1.54
CA ARG A 88 -1.99 -3.11 2.55
C ARG A 88 -1.05 -2.10 1.91
N THR A 89 -0.40 -2.45 0.82
CA THR A 89 0.41 -1.53 0.02
C THR A 89 -0.45 -0.46 -0.63
N ILE A 90 -1.61 -0.84 -1.20
CA ILE A 90 -2.59 0.10 -1.79
C ILE A 90 -3.09 1.09 -0.74
N LEU A 91 -3.44 0.62 0.46
CA LEU A 91 -3.87 1.47 1.58
C LEU A 91 -2.77 2.42 2.04
N SER A 92 -1.55 1.90 2.22
CA SER A 92 -0.39 2.69 2.64
C SER A 92 -0.07 3.80 1.63
N LEU A 93 0.02 3.45 0.35
CA LEU A 93 0.29 4.41 -0.72
C LEU A 93 -0.83 5.46 -0.85
N SER A 94 -2.08 5.03 -0.71
CA SER A 94 -3.24 5.92 -0.70
C SER A 94 -3.19 6.93 0.46
N PHE A 95 -2.71 6.52 1.63
CA PHE A 95 -2.60 7.40 2.79
C PHE A 95 -1.59 8.52 2.55
N PHE A 96 -0.39 8.22 2.05
CA PHE A 96 0.61 9.26 1.74
C PHE A 96 0.14 10.19 0.61
N LYS A 97 -0.53 9.65 -0.42
CA LYS A 97 -1.19 10.46 -1.46
C LYS A 97 -2.25 11.40 -0.87
N LEU A 98 -3.08 10.89 0.04
CA LEU A 98 -4.08 11.70 0.73
C LEU A 98 -3.42 12.80 1.57
N LYS A 99 -2.36 12.50 2.32
CA LYS A 99 -1.63 13.51 3.11
C LYS A 99 -1.08 14.63 2.24
N ASN A 100 -0.40 14.31 1.13
CA ASN A 100 0.07 15.32 0.19
C ASN A 100 -1.09 16.15 -0.38
N HIS A 101 -2.21 15.50 -0.72
CA HIS A 101 -3.40 16.18 -1.22
C HIS A 101 -3.99 17.17 -0.20
N LEU A 102 -4.18 16.74 1.05
CA LEU A 102 -4.74 17.56 2.12
C LEU A 102 -3.83 18.72 2.50
N LEU A 103 -2.51 18.49 2.49
CA LEU A 103 -1.51 19.52 2.74
C LEU A 103 -1.29 20.45 1.54
N LYS A 104 -1.87 20.13 0.37
CA LYS A 104 -1.68 20.84 -0.91
C LYS A 104 -0.20 21.03 -1.29
N ARG A 105 0.66 20.06 -0.92
CA ARG A 105 2.11 20.06 -1.20
C ARG A 105 2.67 18.64 -1.23
N ASN A 106 3.81 18.45 -1.90
CA ASN A 106 4.52 17.17 -1.94
C ASN A 106 5.40 16.97 -0.70
N LYS A 107 4.74 16.86 0.47
CA LYS A 107 5.44 16.59 1.74
C LYS A 107 6.16 15.24 1.69
N TYR A 108 5.49 14.21 1.17
CA TYR A 108 6.04 12.86 1.10
C TYR A 108 6.34 12.45 -0.34
N ASP A 109 7.56 11.96 -0.57
CA ASP A 109 7.84 11.09 -1.70
C ASP A 109 7.54 9.64 -1.30
N TYR A 110 7.14 8.82 -2.27
CA TYR A 110 6.84 7.40 -2.06
C TYR A 110 7.26 6.57 -3.27
N GLN A 111 7.64 5.32 -3.01
CA GLN A 111 7.96 4.33 -4.03
C GLN A 111 7.51 2.95 -3.57
N ILE A 112 7.08 2.11 -4.53
CA ILE A 112 6.76 0.72 -4.25
C ILE A 112 8.05 -0.10 -4.23
N VAL A 113 8.20 -0.96 -3.23
CA VAL A 113 9.33 -1.88 -3.08
C VAL A 113 8.83 -3.30 -3.21
N VAL A 114 9.41 -4.05 -4.14
CA VAL A 114 9.19 -5.49 -4.29
C VAL A 114 10.42 -6.21 -3.77
N THR A 115 10.23 -7.13 -2.82
CA THR A 115 11.32 -7.85 -2.17
C THR A 115 11.15 -9.36 -2.20
N GLY A 116 12.26 -10.05 -2.02
CA GLY A 116 12.34 -11.48 -1.78
C GLY A 116 13.48 -11.80 -0.82
N ARG A 117 13.28 -12.83 0.03
CA ARG A 117 14.36 -13.32 0.92
C ARG A 117 15.53 -13.93 0.11
N TYR A 118 15.21 -14.46 -1.07
CA TYR A 118 16.16 -14.99 -2.05
C TYR A 118 16.11 -14.16 -3.33
N ASP A 119 16.44 -14.76 -4.48
CA ASP A 119 16.52 -14.13 -5.80
C ASP A 119 15.16 -13.85 -6.47
N LYS A 120 14.05 -14.35 -5.90
CA LYS A 120 12.69 -14.23 -6.49
C LYS A 120 11.82 -13.22 -5.75
N PRO A 121 10.99 -12.43 -6.45
CA PRO A 121 10.00 -11.53 -5.83
C PRO A 121 8.96 -12.34 -5.04
N ARG A 122 8.61 -11.86 -3.84
CA ARG A 122 7.69 -12.55 -2.91
C ARG A 122 6.78 -11.62 -2.12
N HIS A 123 7.14 -10.35 -1.99
CA HIS A 123 6.48 -9.41 -1.10
C HIS A 123 6.53 -8.00 -1.69
N VAL A 124 5.53 -7.17 -1.38
CA VAL A 124 5.47 -5.78 -1.79
C VAL A 124 5.04 -4.90 -0.62
N PHE A 125 5.61 -3.70 -0.56
CA PHE A 125 5.28 -2.65 0.39
C PHE A 125 5.71 -1.30 -0.19
N ILE A 126 5.64 -0.21 0.60
CA ILE A 126 6.17 1.09 0.15
C ILE A 126 7.33 1.55 1.02
N GLU A 127 8.20 2.35 0.42
CA GLU A 127 9.02 3.30 1.17
C GLU A 127 8.46 4.69 0.98
N PHE A 128 8.61 5.53 2.00
CA PHE A 128 8.32 6.95 1.90
C PHE A 128 9.49 7.79 2.39
N LYS A 129 9.53 9.06 2.00
CA LYS A 129 10.53 10.03 2.44
C LYS A 129 9.82 11.34 2.76
N ASP A 130 10.04 11.89 3.94
CA ASP A 130 9.53 13.21 4.32
C ASP A 130 10.46 14.30 3.78
N ASN A 131 10.02 15.07 2.79
CA ASN A 131 10.82 16.08 2.11
C ASN A 131 11.05 17.35 2.94
N GLU A 132 10.39 17.50 4.09
CA GLU A 132 10.57 18.65 4.98
C GLU A 132 11.73 18.46 5.96
N LEU A 133 12.25 17.25 6.10
CA LEU A 133 13.40 16.95 6.94
C LEU A 133 14.71 17.06 6.15
N THR A 134 15.62 17.93 6.61
CA THR A 134 16.98 18.00 6.09
C THR A 134 17.67 16.65 6.26
N ASN A 135 18.23 16.08 5.17
CA ASN A 135 18.82 14.72 5.12
C ASN A 135 17.84 13.56 5.31
N SER A 136 16.56 13.76 4.94
CA SER A 136 15.56 12.69 4.94
C SER A 136 16.00 11.48 4.11
N LYS A 137 15.81 10.29 4.69
CA LYS A 137 16.09 8.99 4.09
C LYS A 137 14.77 8.31 3.72
N TRP A 138 14.84 7.34 2.82
CA TRP A 138 13.70 6.45 2.56
C TRP A 138 13.46 5.57 3.79
N ILE A 139 12.22 5.56 4.26
CA ILE A 139 11.76 4.83 5.44
C ILE A 139 10.86 3.68 4.96
N PRO A 140 11.19 2.42 5.28
CA PRO A 140 10.32 1.28 5.03
C PRO A 140 8.97 1.42 5.74
N TYR A 141 7.90 1.16 5.02
CA TYR A 141 6.54 1.20 5.53
C TYR A 141 5.80 -0.05 5.08
N ASP A 142 5.88 -1.08 5.91
CA ASP A 142 5.32 -2.40 5.67
C ASP A 142 4.45 -2.86 6.86
N PRO A 143 3.14 -2.55 6.87
CA PRO A 143 2.22 -2.99 7.92
C PRO A 143 1.67 -4.41 7.66
N THR A 144 2.35 -5.25 6.87
CA THR A 144 1.79 -6.55 6.44
C THR A 144 1.65 -7.56 7.57
N TYR A 145 2.71 -7.79 8.32
CA TYR A 145 2.71 -8.82 9.37
C TYR A 145 2.70 -8.21 10.77
N PRO A 146 2.12 -8.90 11.77
CA PRO A 146 2.07 -8.40 13.15
C PRO A 146 3.44 -8.09 13.76
N HIS A 147 4.49 -8.80 13.33
CA HIS A 147 5.87 -8.62 13.80
C HIS A 147 6.63 -7.52 13.05
N ASN A 148 6.05 -6.92 12.01
CA ASN A 148 6.68 -5.81 11.31
C ASN A 148 6.75 -4.57 12.21
N LYS A 149 7.85 -3.84 12.07
CA LYS A 149 8.12 -2.61 12.80
C LYS A 149 8.17 -1.43 11.83
N TYR A 150 7.63 -0.31 12.28
CA TYR A 150 7.65 0.93 11.52
C TYR A 150 9.09 1.37 11.23
N GLY A 151 9.42 1.61 9.98
CA GLY A 151 10.77 2.05 9.56
C GLY A 151 11.80 0.93 9.45
N GLU A 152 11.41 -0.33 9.59
CA GLU A 152 12.31 -1.48 9.46
C GLU A 152 11.86 -2.38 8.30
N TYR A 153 12.84 -2.99 7.61
CA TYR A 153 12.56 -4.05 6.66
C TYR A 153 12.21 -5.34 7.42
N LEU A 154 11.27 -6.12 6.88
CA LEU A 154 10.90 -7.44 7.42
C LEU A 154 12.10 -8.41 7.51
N TYR A 155 13.00 -8.36 6.52
CA TYR A 155 14.23 -9.15 6.46
C TYR A 155 15.26 -8.43 5.59
N ASN A 156 16.52 -8.88 5.65
CA ASN A 156 17.54 -8.48 4.67
C ASN A 156 17.22 -9.13 3.30
N PRO A 157 16.89 -8.35 2.26
CA PRO A 157 16.40 -8.90 1.00
C PRO A 157 17.55 -9.48 0.15
N GLY A 158 17.34 -10.67 -0.40
CA GLY A 158 18.16 -11.21 -1.50
C GLY A 158 17.77 -10.66 -2.87
N PHE A 159 16.51 -10.22 -3.00
CA PHE A 159 15.96 -9.54 -4.16
C PHE A 159 15.30 -8.24 -3.72
N ILE A 160 15.63 -7.14 -4.39
CA ILE A 160 14.95 -5.85 -4.19
C ILE A 160 14.84 -5.09 -5.51
N LYS A 161 13.63 -4.63 -5.82
CA LYS A 161 13.36 -3.68 -6.89
C LYS A 161 12.48 -2.57 -6.35
N LYS A 162 12.80 -1.33 -6.74
CA LYS A 162 12.11 -0.12 -6.29
C LYS A 162 11.52 0.55 -7.51
N PHE A 163 10.26 0.96 -7.42
CA PHE A 163 9.49 1.54 -8.50
C PHE A 163 8.91 2.86 -8.05
N LYS A 164 9.29 3.95 -8.71
CA LYS A 164 8.58 5.22 -8.64
C LYS A 164 7.46 5.22 -9.65
N GLU A 165 6.47 6.07 -9.42
CA GLU A 165 5.35 6.21 -10.34
C GLU A 165 5.78 6.70 -11.74
N SER A 166 6.82 7.54 -11.79
CA SER A 166 7.45 7.99 -13.05
C SER A 166 7.96 6.85 -13.92
N ASP A 167 8.42 5.76 -13.29
CA ASP A 167 9.03 4.63 -13.99
C ASP A 167 8.00 3.83 -14.77
N LEU A 168 6.70 4.05 -14.48
CA LEU A 168 5.57 3.36 -15.09
C LEU A 168 4.93 4.17 -16.22
N LYS A 169 5.26 5.46 -16.37
CA LYS A 169 4.67 6.34 -17.40
C LYS A 169 5.05 5.96 -18.83
N ASN A 170 6.18 5.27 -19.01
CA ASN A 170 6.61 4.76 -20.32
C ASN A 170 5.94 3.42 -20.71
N ILE A 171 4.96 2.95 -19.93
CA ILE A 171 4.31 1.64 -20.14
C ILE A 171 2.81 1.80 -20.49
N TYR A 172 2.28 3.03 -20.49
CA TYR A 172 0.88 3.33 -20.83
C TYR A 172 0.69 3.83 -22.28
N THR A 173 1.67 3.65 -23.17
CA THR A 173 1.46 3.79 -24.61
C THR A 173 0.81 2.51 -25.13
N ILE A 174 -0.52 2.46 -25.08
CA ILE A 174 -1.34 1.59 -25.93
C ILE A 174 -1.99 2.48 -26.98
#